data_AF-A0A350KNE6-F1
#
_entry.id   AF-A0A350KNE6-F1
#
_cell.length_a   1.000
_cell.length_b   1.000
_cell.length_c   1.000
_cell.angle_alpha   90.00
_cell.angle_beta   90.00
_cell.angle_gamma   90.00
#
_symmetry.space_group_name_H-M   'P 1'
#
loop_
_entity.id
_entity.type
_entity.pdbx_description
1 polymer ?
#
loop_
_entity_poly.entity_id
_entity_poly.type
_entity_poly.pdbx_seq_one_letter_code
_entity_poly.pdbx_strand_id
1 'polypeptide(L)'
;MKDKTFLNGGDNIFYKDGSTTYIFWTDYEGTANYPAVRAMRVVEDPAVYPVVPLQAMPFFWRGKVRFFENYSGLYYIDSDDENTDFAVFKFDKKAGIFKDACRFTSTVAGWVPEKGKDNPVCQAVAAKKYQTRETAPMTSVVPAEEYKKFKTMTCQNAEAENKKKNRTFSFDDCLNKDDSVDFELASETTGTGVGLKIDYNNDGKDEILTGAYYASGSGAGCAHTLFRIYDSPDAPTRLITNGKPGDVYFHGGNTGDGYEISCNGGKQEIVTVEGKNYLLTADKTGPKRLDEITTLPDGTNKTEQLCSFIPKREYQ
;
A
#
# COMPACT_ATOMS: atom_id res chain seq x y z
N MET A 1 13.15 2.32 -24.98
CA MET A 1 12.29 1.48 -25.87
C MET A 1 10.92 2.15 -25.95
N LYS A 2 10.39 2.43 -27.14
CA LYS A 2 8.99 2.93 -27.28
C LYS A 2 7.94 1.82 -27.17
N ASP A 3 8.40 0.57 -27.25
CA ASP A 3 7.57 -0.62 -27.20
C ASP A 3 7.36 -1.09 -25.75
N LYS A 4 6.09 -1.35 -25.39
CA LYS A 4 5.65 -1.75 -24.05
C LYS A 4 5.66 -3.26 -23.83
N THR A 5 6.26 -4.05 -24.73
CA THR A 5 6.40 -5.51 -24.59
C THR A 5 7.00 -5.96 -23.26
N PHE A 6 7.83 -5.13 -22.60
CA PHE A 6 8.39 -5.44 -21.28
C PHE A 6 7.32 -5.63 -20.19
N LEU A 7 6.13 -5.04 -20.35
CA LEU A 7 5.00 -5.23 -19.42
C LEU A 7 4.45 -6.66 -19.44
N ASN A 8 4.70 -7.40 -20.52
CA ASN A 8 4.28 -8.80 -20.66
C ASN A 8 5.34 -9.77 -20.14
N GLY A 9 6.41 -9.27 -19.51
CA GLY A 9 7.49 -10.10 -19.02
C GLY A 9 7.08 -10.99 -17.83
N GLY A 10 7.67 -12.18 -17.78
CA GLY A 10 7.46 -13.17 -16.72
C GLY A 10 8.64 -13.28 -15.76
N ASP A 11 8.43 -13.97 -14.63
CA ASP A 11 9.50 -14.28 -13.65
C ASP A 11 10.43 -15.39 -14.15
N ASN A 12 10.05 -16.08 -15.23
CA ASN A 12 10.87 -17.02 -15.94
C ASN A 12 10.61 -16.95 -17.45
N ILE A 13 11.53 -17.49 -18.23
CA ILE A 13 11.36 -17.64 -19.67
C ILE A 13 12.17 -18.82 -20.22
N PHE A 14 11.62 -19.46 -21.25
CA PHE A 14 12.31 -20.44 -22.08
C PHE A 14 12.66 -19.79 -23.41
N TYR A 15 13.94 -19.52 -23.63
CA TYR A 15 14.42 -18.86 -24.83
C TYR A 15 15.17 -19.83 -25.75
N LYS A 16 14.63 -20.06 -26.96
CA LYS A 16 15.24 -20.95 -27.95
C LYS A 16 16.12 -20.18 -28.94
N ASP A 17 17.32 -20.70 -29.20
CA ASP A 17 18.26 -20.18 -30.18
C ASP A 17 18.89 -21.33 -30.97
N GLY A 18 18.33 -21.63 -32.15
CA GLY A 18 18.69 -22.83 -32.90
C GLY A 18 18.40 -24.10 -32.09
N SER A 19 19.42 -24.96 -31.92
CA SER A 19 19.35 -26.17 -31.10
C SER A 19 19.66 -25.95 -29.62
N THR A 20 19.96 -24.72 -29.21
CA THR A 20 20.20 -24.38 -27.79
C THR A 20 18.91 -23.84 -27.18
N THR A 21 18.53 -24.36 -26.02
CA THR A 21 17.46 -23.79 -25.19
C THR A 21 18.08 -23.17 -23.95
N TYR A 22 17.72 -21.93 -23.64
CA TYR A 22 18.09 -21.26 -22.41
C TYR A 22 16.86 -21.16 -21.50
N ILE A 23 17.05 -21.36 -20.21
CA ILE A 23 16.02 -21.22 -19.19
C ILE A 23 16.50 -20.16 -18.22
N PHE A 24 15.74 -19.08 -18.06
CA PHE A 24 16.04 -18.02 -17.11
C PHE A 24 14.92 -17.93 -16.10
N TRP A 25 15.26 -17.69 -14.84
CA TRP A 25 14.28 -17.44 -13.79
C TRP A 25 14.89 -16.58 -12.68
N THR A 26 14.03 -15.94 -11.91
CA THR A 26 14.39 -15.27 -10.67
C THR A 26 14.21 -16.19 -9.48
N ASP A 27 15.23 -16.33 -8.63
CA ASP A 27 15.13 -16.86 -7.27
C ASP A 27 15.32 -15.72 -6.25
N TYR A 28 14.87 -15.94 -5.01
CA TYR A 28 15.05 -14.98 -3.91
C TYR A 28 15.91 -15.63 -2.84
N GLU A 29 17.08 -15.07 -2.58
CA GLU A 29 18.06 -15.65 -1.66
C GLU A 29 18.23 -14.85 -0.36
N GLY A 30 18.46 -15.60 0.73
CA GLY A 30 18.81 -15.07 2.05
C GLY A 30 17.64 -14.51 2.85
N THR A 31 17.93 -14.05 4.08
CA THR A 31 16.95 -13.46 5.01
C THR A 31 16.39 -12.12 4.55
N ALA A 32 16.99 -11.52 3.52
CA ALA A 32 16.60 -10.23 2.97
C ALA A 32 15.90 -10.32 1.61
N ASN A 33 15.59 -11.53 1.11
CA ASN A 33 14.87 -11.76 -0.15
C ASN A 33 15.49 -11.00 -1.34
N TYR A 34 16.79 -11.15 -1.57
CA TYR A 34 17.42 -10.52 -2.74
C TYR A 34 17.09 -11.32 -4.00
N PRO A 35 16.58 -10.68 -5.08
CA PRO A 35 16.39 -11.37 -6.34
C PRO A 35 17.76 -11.73 -6.92
N ALA A 36 17.95 -13.01 -7.23
CA ALA A 36 19.05 -13.51 -8.03
C ALA A 36 18.48 -14.06 -9.34
N VAL A 37 19.17 -13.76 -10.44
CA VAL A 37 18.79 -14.29 -11.74
C VAL A 37 19.64 -15.51 -11.99
N ARG A 38 18.95 -16.61 -12.24
CA ARG A 38 19.55 -17.87 -12.61
C ARG A 38 19.31 -18.12 -14.08
N ALA A 39 20.25 -18.85 -14.65
CA ALA A 39 20.17 -19.26 -16.02
C ALA A 39 20.73 -20.67 -16.19
N MET A 40 20.07 -21.43 -17.06
CA MET A 40 20.52 -22.74 -17.51
C MET A 40 20.58 -22.75 -19.03
N ARG A 41 21.62 -23.37 -19.57
CA ARG A 41 21.72 -23.68 -21.00
C ARG A 41 21.55 -25.18 -21.19
N VAL A 42 20.54 -25.56 -21.97
CA VAL A 42 20.29 -26.93 -22.44
C VAL A 42 20.80 -27.02 -23.88
N VAL A 43 21.74 -27.92 -24.12
CA VAL A 43 22.27 -28.22 -25.46
C VAL A 43 21.71 -29.58 -25.86
N GLU A 44 21.10 -29.69 -27.04
CA GLU A 44 20.67 -30.99 -27.56
C GLU A 44 21.86 -31.92 -27.86
N ASP A 45 21.62 -33.20 -27.65
CA ASP A 45 22.54 -34.34 -27.54
C ASP A 45 23.43 -34.59 -28.80
N PRO A 46 24.70 -35.08 -28.67
CA PRO A 46 25.32 -35.52 -27.44
C PRO A 46 25.96 -34.40 -26.62
N ALA A 47 25.28 -34.08 -25.53
CA ALA A 47 25.80 -33.37 -24.38
C ALA A 47 25.02 -33.82 -23.13
N VAL A 48 25.62 -34.82 -22.47
CA VAL A 48 25.46 -35.16 -21.05
C VAL A 48 25.58 -33.88 -20.22
N TYR A 49 24.46 -33.29 -19.78
CA TYR A 49 24.31 -31.93 -19.23
C TYR A 49 25.56 -31.27 -18.57
N PRO A 50 26.34 -30.44 -19.27
CA PRO A 50 27.16 -29.45 -18.59
C PRO A 50 26.24 -28.28 -18.19
N VAL A 51 25.79 -28.28 -16.95
CA VAL A 51 25.16 -27.10 -16.34
C VAL A 51 26.24 -26.03 -16.26
N VAL A 52 26.15 -25.01 -17.11
CA VAL A 52 27.04 -23.84 -17.04
C VAL A 52 26.25 -22.68 -16.42
N PRO A 53 26.55 -22.29 -15.17
CA PRO A 53 26.03 -21.05 -14.63
C PRO A 53 26.48 -19.89 -15.52
N LEU A 54 25.54 -19.05 -15.96
CA LEU A 54 25.91 -17.82 -16.65
C LEU A 54 26.57 -16.84 -15.66
N GLN A 55 27.51 -16.03 -16.16
CA GLN A 55 28.27 -15.08 -15.36
C GLN A 55 27.39 -13.96 -14.79
N ALA A 56 27.88 -13.37 -13.68
CA ALA A 56 27.21 -12.37 -12.84
C ALA A 56 26.35 -11.37 -13.60
N MET A 57 25.12 -11.17 -13.12
CA MET A 57 24.16 -10.25 -13.71
C MET A 57 24.18 -8.94 -12.93
N PRO A 58 24.23 -7.78 -13.61
CA PRO A 58 24.17 -6.49 -12.93
C PRO A 58 22.78 -6.29 -12.30
N PHE A 59 22.76 -6.13 -10.98
CA PHE A 59 21.59 -5.71 -10.21
C PHE A 59 21.77 -4.27 -9.78
N PHE A 60 20.75 -3.45 -10.03
CA PHE A 60 20.73 -2.07 -9.55
C PHE A 60 19.77 -1.90 -8.38
N TRP A 61 18.71 -2.73 -8.29
CA TRP A 61 17.68 -2.61 -7.25
C TRP A 61 17.29 -3.95 -6.63
N ARG A 62 16.57 -3.88 -5.49
CA ARG A 62 15.91 -5.03 -4.84
C ARG A 62 14.58 -5.42 -5.50
N GLY A 63 14.20 -4.76 -6.60
CA GLY A 63 12.83 -4.83 -7.10
C GLY A 63 12.58 -5.95 -8.11
N LYS A 64 11.69 -5.69 -9.07
CA LYS A 64 11.00 -6.75 -9.83
C LYS A 64 11.70 -7.06 -11.14
N VAL A 65 12.43 -8.16 -11.16
CA VAL A 65 13.04 -8.68 -12.39
C VAL A 65 11.98 -9.35 -13.28
N ARG A 66 11.95 -9.00 -14.57
CA ARG A 66 11.08 -9.66 -15.56
C ARG A 66 11.84 -9.96 -16.85
N PHE A 67 11.57 -11.12 -17.44
CA PHE A 67 12.13 -11.55 -18.73
C PHE A 67 11.11 -11.39 -19.85
N PHE A 68 11.55 -10.93 -21.02
CA PHE A 68 10.70 -10.82 -22.20
C PHE A 68 11.51 -10.96 -23.49
N GLU A 69 10.82 -11.38 -24.56
CA GLU A 69 11.35 -11.41 -25.92
C GLU A 69 10.82 -10.21 -26.71
N ASN A 70 11.69 -9.58 -27.51
CA ASN A 70 11.26 -8.57 -28.47
C ASN A 70 12.17 -8.50 -29.71
N TYR A 71 11.54 -8.33 -30.89
CA TYR A 71 12.06 -8.14 -32.26
C TYR A 71 13.16 -9.10 -32.78
N SER A 72 13.93 -9.78 -31.93
CA SER A 72 14.95 -10.80 -32.26
C SER A 72 15.82 -11.23 -31.06
N GLY A 73 15.56 -10.76 -29.84
CA GLY A 73 16.42 -11.03 -28.69
C GLY A 73 15.67 -11.22 -27.39
N LEU A 74 16.38 -11.82 -26.44
CA LEU A 74 15.96 -11.96 -25.06
C LEU A 74 16.47 -10.76 -24.24
N TYR A 75 15.60 -10.25 -23.37
CA TYR A 75 15.89 -9.18 -22.45
C TYR A 75 15.45 -9.55 -21.03
N TYR A 76 16.09 -8.94 -20.04
CA TYR A 76 15.49 -8.78 -18.72
C TYR A 76 15.45 -7.30 -18.34
N ILE A 77 14.48 -6.95 -17.52
CA ILE A 77 14.32 -5.63 -16.93
C ILE A 77 14.42 -5.77 -15.41
N ASP A 78 15.18 -4.87 -14.79
CA ASP A 78 15.24 -4.65 -13.35
C ASP A 78 14.62 -3.29 -13.05
N SER A 79 13.83 -3.19 -11.98
CA SER A 79 13.19 -1.94 -11.56
C SER A 79 13.25 -1.79 -10.05
N ASP A 80 13.09 -0.56 -9.58
CA ASP A 80 12.78 -0.31 -8.17
C ASP A 80 11.39 -0.86 -7.77
N ASP A 81 11.10 -0.90 -6.47
CA ASP A 81 9.82 -1.40 -5.93
C ASP A 81 8.62 -0.57 -6.40
N GLU A 82 8.85 0.70 -6.72
CA GLU A 82 7.83 1.65 -7.17
C GLU A 82 7.60 1.63 -8.68
N ASN A 83 8.40 0.87 -9.42
CA ASN A 83 8.42 0.79 -10.88
C ASN A 83 8.57 2.19 -11.52
N THR A 84 9.47 3.02 -10.99
CA THR A 84 9.78 4.38 -11.47
C THR A 84 11.12 4.47 -12.19
N ASP A 85 12.08 3.60 -11.88
CA ASP A 85 13.37 3.51 -12.57
C ASP A 85 13.55 2.09 -13.11
N PHE A 86 14.04 1.97 -14.34
CA PHE A 86 14.19 0.71 -15.05
C PHE A 86 15.53 0.63 -15.75
N ALA A 87 16.21 -0.49 -15.54
CA ALA A 87 17.38 -0.88 -16.29
C ALA A 87 17.04 -2.12 -17.13
N VAL A 88 17.32 -2.04 -18.43
CA VAL A 88 17.08 -3.14 -19.36
C VAL A 88 18.39 -3.70 -19.84
N PHE A 89 18.47 -5.02 -19.87
CA PHE A 89 19.64 -5.74 -20.30
C PHE A 89 19.28 -6.69 -21.43
N LYS A 90 20.15 -6.77 -22.42
CA LYS A 90 20.00 -7.69 -23.56
C LYS A 90 20.92 -8.88 -23.39
N PHE A 91 20.40 -10.08 -23.65
CA PHE A 91 21.19 -11.30 -23.62
C PHE A 91 22.19 -11.33 -24.79
N ASP A 92 23.49 -11.34 -24.48
CA ASP A 92 24.57 -11.61 -25.42
C ASP A 92 24.89 -13.10 -25.42
N LYS A 93 24.36 -13.79 -26.42
CA LYS A 93 24.54 -15.24 -26.64
C LYS A 93 26.01 -15.67 -26.75
N LYS A 94 26.88 -14.82 -27.32
CA LYS A 94 28.30 -15.16 -27.52
C LYS A 94 29.07 -15.11 -26.21
N ALA A 95 28.77 -14.10 -25.39
CA ALA A 95 29.41 -13.91 -24.10
C ALA A 95 28.72 -14.69 -22.97
N GLY A 96 27.49 -15.17 -23.18
CA GLY A 96 26.71 -15.84 -22.15
C GLY A 96 26.35 -14.92 -20.98
N ILE A 97 26.18 -13.63 -21.23
CA ILE A 97 25.88 -12.61 -20.21
C ILE A 97 24.80 -11.65 -20.71
N PHE A 98 24.19 -10.93 -19.78
CA PHE A 98 23.34 -9.80 -20.10
C PHE A 98 24.14 -8.50 -20.08
N LYS A 99 23.99 -7.69 -21.12
CA LYS A 99 24.64 -6.38 -21.27
C LYS A 99 23.63 -5.27 -21.12
N ASP A 100 24.04 -4.17 -20.49
CA ASP A 100 23.22 -2.95 -20.38
C ASP A 100 22.80 -2.52 -21.80
N ALA A 101 21.48 -2.39 -21.99
CA ALA A 101 20.89 -2.01 -23.27
C ALA A 101 20.36 -0.59 -23.22
N CYS A 102 19.57 -0.27 -22.19
CA CYS A 102 19.10 1.09 -21.95
C CYS A 102 18.53 1.23 -20.54
N ARG A 103 18.35 2.48 -20.12
CA ARG A 103 17.57 2.85 -18.94
C ARG A 103 16.45 3.78 -19.34
N PHE A 104 15.37 3.73 -18.59
CA PHE A 104 14.25 4.63 -18.74
C PHE A 104 13.53 4.79 -17.40
N THR A 105 12.83 5.89 -17.24
CA THR A 105 12.02 6.12 -16.05
C THR A 105 10.55 6.01 -16.38
N SER A 106 9.72 5.84 -15.37
CA SER A 106 8.28 6.03 -15.50
C SER A 106 7.74 7.03 -14.49
N THR A 107 6.76 7.79 -14.94
CA THR A 107 6.00 8.72 -14.09
C THR A 107 4.53 8.34 -14.12
N VAL A 108 3.85 8.54 -13.00
CA VAL A 108 2.39 8.34 -12.93
C VAL A 108 1.71 9.56 -13.55
N ALA A 109 1.14 9.37 -14.73
CA ALA A 109 0.39 10.40 -15.46
C ALA A 109 -1.09 10.47 -15.05
N GLY A 110 -1.58 9.47 -14.32
CA GLY A 110 -2.93 9.43 -13.80
C GLY A 110 -3.31 8.06 -13.27
N TRP A 111 -4.60 7.86 -13.05
CA TRP A 111 -5.16 6.62 -12.54
C TRP A 111 -6.30 6.18 -13.45
N VAL A 112 -6.46 4.88 -13.59
CA VAL A 112 -7.61 4.30 -14.28
C VAL A 112 -8.27 3.26 -13.37
N PRO A 113 -9.61 3.23 -13.28
CA PRO A 113 -10.27 2.16 -12.56
C PRO A 113 -10.13 0.85 -13.33
N GLU A 114 -9.68 -0.19 -12.63
CA GLU A 114 -9.65 -1.56 -13.14
C GLU A 114 -10.98 -2.23 -12.80
N LYS A 115 -11.29 -2.37 -11.51
CA LYS A 115 -12.65 -2.67 -11.03
C LYS A 115 -13.46 -1.38 -11.02
N GLY A 116 -14.72 -1.46 -11.47
CA GLY A 116 -15.60 -0.31 -11.56
C GLY A 116 -15.29 0.63 -12.73
N LYS A 117 -14.65 0.14 -13.79
CA LYS A 117 -14.31 0.93 -14.99
C LYS A 117 -15.51 1.68 -15.61
N ASP A 118 -16.71 1.12 -15.51
CA ASP A 118 -17.93 1.74 -16.05
C ASP A 118 -18.72 2.52 -14.99
N ASN A 119 -18.23 2.55 -13.75
CA ASN A 119 -18.86 3.28 -12.64
C ASN A 119 -18.44 4.76 -12.66
N PRO A 120 -19.39 5.71 -12.76
CA PRO A 120 -19.09 7.14 -12.83
C PRO A 120 -18.36 7.68 -11.59
N VAL A 121 -18.62 7.12 -10.41
CA VAL A 121 -17.92 7.48 -9.16
C VAL A 121 -16.45 7.09 -9.26
N CYS A 122 -16.13 5.89 -9.75
CA CYS A 122 -14.75 5.47 -9.95
C CYS A 122 -14.03 6.37 -10.96
N GLN A 123 -14.70 6.77 -12.04
CA GLN A 123 -14.14 7.69 -13.03
C GLN A 123 -13.90 9.09 -12.44
N ALA A 124 -14.82 9.58 -11.60
CA ALA A 124 -14.66 10.84 -10.89
C ALA A 124 -13.45 10.80 -9.95
N VAL A 125 -13.28 9.73 -9.17
CA VAL A 125 -12.12 9.55 -8.28
C VAL A 125 -10.81 9.45 -9.06
N ALA A 126 -10.76 8.67 -10.14
CA ALA A 126 -9.59 8.58 -11.00
C ALA A 126 -9.19 9.93 -11.61
N ALA A 127 -10.19 10.78 -11.94
CA ALA A 127 -10.00 12.13 -12.46
C ALA A 127 -9.82 13.21 -11.38
N LYS A 128 -9.73 12.83 -10.09
CA LYS A 128 -9.66 13.76 -8.94
C LYS A 128 -10.84 14.75 -8.84
N LYS A 129 -12.02 14.33 -9.31
CA LYS A 129 -13.27 15.09 -9.25
C LYS A 129 -14.09 14.68 -8.03
N TYR A 130 -13.53 14.92 -6.85
CA TYR A 130 -14.19 14.66 -5.57
C TYR A 130 -13.77 15.72 -4.57
N GLN A 131 -14.55 15.86 -3.50
CA GLN A 131 -14.19 16.71 -2.38
C GLN A 131 -13.57 15.85 -1.29
N THR A 132 -12.53 16.34 -0.65
CA THR A 132 -12.03 15.80 0.62
C THR A 132 -12.48 16.72 1.75
N ARG A 133 -12.57 16.18 2.96
CA ARG A 133 -12.67 17.01 4.16
C ARG A 133 -11.39 16.88 4.96
N GLU A 134 -10.82 18.03 5.33
CA GLU A 134 -9.69 18.06 6.24
C GLU A 134 -10.15 17.67 7.64
N THR A 135 -9.31 16.92 8.34
CA THR A 135 -9.52 16.68 9.76
C THR A 135 -9.26 17.97 10.53
N ALA A 136 -10.01 18.16 11.61
CA ALA A 136 -9.83 19.27 12.54
C ALA A 136 -9.37 18.74 13.90
N PRO A 137 -8.76 19.57 14.77
CA PRO A 137 -8.54 19.20 16.16
C PRO A 137 -9.85 18.73 16.80
N MET A 138 -9.81 17.64 17.56
CA MET A 138 -10.99 17.05 18.21
C MET A 138 -11.72 18.05 19.11
N THR A 139 -11.01 19.04 19.69
CA THR A 139 -11.60 20.17 20.42
C THR A 139 -12.60 20.99 19.61
N SER A 140 -12.54 20.92 18.27
CA SER A 140 -13.47 21.58 17.34
C SER A 140 -14.60 20.66 16.86
N VAL A 141 -14.51 19.36 17.17
CA VAL A 141 -15.42 18.30 16.66
C VAL A 141 -16.33 17.76 17.77
N VAL A 142 -15.82 17.70 19.01
CA VAL A 142 -16.56 17.31 20.22
C VAL A 142 -16.60 18.46 21.24
N PRO A 143 -17.60 18.51 22.13
CA PRO A 143 -17.62 19.42 23.27
C PRO A 143 -16.36 19.32 24.15
N ALA A 144 -15.96 20.42 24.79
CA ALA A 144 -14.72 20.48 25.59
C ALA A 144 -14.66 19.43 26.72
N GLU A 145 -15.76 19.20 27.43
CA GLU A 145 -15.84 18.19 28.50
C GLU A 145 -15.68 16.77 27.96
N GLU A 146 -16.21 16.51 26.75
CA GLU A 146 -16.09 15.21 26.08
C GLU A 146 -14.67 14.99 25.56
N TYR A 147 -14.05 16.03 24.99
CA TYR A 147 -12.64 15.98 24.62
C TYR A 147 -11.73 15.69 25.82
N LYS A 148 -11.99 16.32 26.97
CA LYS A 148 -11.22 16.08 28.19
C LYS A 148 -11.28 14.61 28.63
N LYS A 149 -12.46 13.99 28.56
CA LYS A 149 -12.62 12.56 28.83
C LYS A 149 -11.91 11.70 27.79
N PHE A 150 -12.08 12.00 26.50
CA PHE A 150 -11.39 11.29 25.42
C PHE A 150 -9.88 11.32 25.60
N LYS A 151 -9.31 12.49 25.92
CA LYS A 151 -7.89 12.67 26.16
C LYS A 151 -7.42 11.88 27.37
N THR A 152 -8.17 11.93 28.47
CA THR A 152 -7.89 11.15 29.68
C THR A 152 -7.85 9.65 29.40
N MET A 153 -8.87 9.11 28.73
CA MET A 153 -8.96 7.69 28.39
C MET A 153 -7.84 7.26 27.44
N THR A 154 -7.52 8.10 26.45
CA THR A 154 -6.43 7.83 25.50
C THR A 154 -5.08 7.79 26.21
N CYS A 155 -4.81 8.74 27.11
CA CYS A 155 -3.60 8.73 27.94
C CYS A 155 -3.52 7.51 28.86
N GLN A 156 -4.64 7.06 29.45
CA GLN A 156 -4.69 5.85 30.28
C GLN A 156 -4.35 4.59 29.46
N ASN A 157 -4.88 4.49 28.24
CA ASN A 157 -4.58 3.39 27.33
C ASN A 157 -3.12 3.41 26.88
N ALA A 158 -2.59 4.59 26.55
CA ALA A 158 -1.18 4.76 26.18
C ALA A 158 -0.23 4.39 27.35
N GLU A 159 -0.58 4.76 28.58
CA GLU A 159 0.16 4.35 29.78
C GLU A 159 0.18 2.82 29.94
N ALA A 160 -0.99 2.18 29.82
CA ALA A 160 -1.11 0.73 29.92
C ALA A 160 -0.28 0.00 28.85
N GLU A 161 -0.29 0.49 27.61
CA GLU A 161 0.50 -0.05 26.50
C GLU A 161 2.01 0.16 26.69
N ASN A 162 2.44 1.33 27.14
CA ASN A 162 3.85 1.59 27.42
C ASN A 162 4.37 0.75 28.60
N LYS A 163 3.54 0.53 29.62
CA LYS A 163 3.85 -0.37 30.74
C LYS A 163 4.07 -1.81 30.26
N LYS A 164 3.22 -2.33 29.37
CA LYS A 164 3.43 -3.66 28.76
C LYS A 164 4.74 -3.76 27.98
N LYS A 165 5.18 -2.66 27.36
CA LYS A 165 6.40 -2.57 26.56
C LYS A 165 7.64 -2.16 27.36
N ASN A 166 7.52 -2.01 28.69
CA ASN A 166 8.56 -1.51 29.59
C ASN A 166 9.18 -0.17 29.12
N ARG A 167 8.33 0.75 28.65
CA ARG A 167 8.71 2.08 28.18
C ARG A 167 8.29 3.14 29.21
N THR A 168 9.08 4.19 29.33
CA THR A 168 8.73 5.36 30.15
C THR A 168 7.57 6.09 29.50
N PHE A 169 6.53 6.40 30.27
CA PHE A 169 5.38 7.20 29.85
C PHE A 169 4.99 8.13 31.00
N SER A 170 4.63 9.37 30.67
CA SER A 170 4.17 10.38 31.62
C SER A 170 2.73 10.74 31.33
N PHE A 171 1.83 10.32 32.21
CA PHE A 171 0.41 10.59 32.08
C PHE A 171 0.09 12.09 32.12
N ASP A 172 0.76 12.84 32.99
CA ASP A 172 0.57 14.29 33.11
C ASP A 172 1.07 15.03 31.87
N ASP A 173 2.20 14.62 31.29
CA ASP A 173 2.69 15.23 30.04
C ASP A 173 1.70 14.95 28.89
N CYS A 174 1.22 13.71 28.81
CA CYS A 174 0.18 13.33 27.84
C CYS A 174 -1.07 14.20 27.96
N LEU A 175 -1.55 14.48 29.18
CA LEU A 175 -2.73 15.33 29.39
C LEU A 175 -2.50 16.80 29.00
N ASN A 176 -1.30 17.33 29.19
CA ASN A 176 -1.02 18.77 29.06
C ASN A 176 -0.49 19.21 27.68
N LYS A 177 -0.14 18.27 26.81
CA LYS A 177 0.41 18.55 25.47
C LYS A 177 -0.66 19.07 24.49
N ASP A 178 -0.27 19.88 23.50
CA ASP A 178 -1.18 20.43 22.50
C ASP A 178 -1.16 19.55 21.25
N ASP A 179 -2.17 18.68 21.11
CA ASP A 179 -2.03 17.43 20.34
C ASP A 179 -2.89 17.38 19.09
N SER A 180 -2.71 18.34 18.18
CA SER A 180 -3.26 18.21 16.82
C SER A 180 -2.63 17.07 16.01
N VAL A 181 -1.56 16.42 16.50
CA VAL A 181 -0.86 15.37 15.74
C VAL A 181 -0.12 14.34 16.62
N ASP A 182 -0.38 14.27 17.92
CA ASP A 182 0.54 13.53 18.80
C ASP A 182 0.49 12.01 18.59
N PHE A 183 1.66 11.46 18.28
CA PHE A 183 1.89 10.05 18.05
C PHE A 183 1.71 9.19 19.30
N GLU A 184 1.97 9.78 20.48
CA GLU A 184 1.91 9.04 21.75
C GLU A 184 0.46 8.73 22.18
N LEU A 185 -0.49 9.56 21.73
CA LEU A 185 -1.94 9.35 21.87
C LEU A 185 -2.51 8.43 20.79
N ALA A 186 -1.84 8.38 19.63
CA ALA A 186 -2.27 7.65 18.47
C ALA A 186 -1.99 6.14 18.62
N SER A 187 -3.02 5.37 18.96
CA SER A 187 -2.95 3.91 18.87
C SER A 187 -3.98 3.38 17.89
N GLU A 188 -3.72 2.19 17.38
CA GLU A 188 -4.61 1.51 16.44
C GLU A 188 -6.03 1.38 16.98
N THR A 189 -6.27 1.41 18.30
CA THR A 189 -7.59 1.20 18.91
C THR A 189 -8.21 2.45 19.53
N THR A 190 -7.48 3.57 19.62
CA THR A 190 -7.93 4.77 20.36
C THR A 190 -8.16 5.99 19.48
N GLY A 191 -7.47 6.12 18.34
CA GLY A 191 -7.52 7.35 17.52
C GLY A 191 -6.51 8.41 17.97
N THR A 192 -6.65 9.63 17.47
CA THR A 192 -5.70 10.76 17.61
C THR A 192 -6.44 12.01 18.07
N GLY A 193 -5.71 13.09 18.37
CA GLY A 193 -6.29 14.39 18.69
C GLY A 193 -6.95 15.12 17.51
N VAL A 194 -7.08 14.51 16.33
CA VAL A 194 -7.84 15.05 15.19
C VAL A 194 -9.01 14.16 14.81
N GLY A 195 -10.06 14.79 14.28
CA GLY A 195 -11.25 14.11 13.82
C GLY A 195 -12.02 14.87 12.75
N LEU A 196 -13.11 14.26 12.32
CA LEU A 196 -13.97 14.72 11.25
C LEU A 196 -15.42 14.40 11.61
N LYS A 197 -16.30 15.40 11.56
CA LYS A 197 -17.74 15.19 11.68
C LYS A 197 -18.35 15.02 10.28
N ILE A 198 -18.89 13.84 10.00
CA ILE A 198 -19.39 13.49 8.66
C ILE A 198 -20.32 12.26 8.69
N ASP A 199 -21.34 12.29 7.85
CA ASP A 199 -22.12 11.13 7.43
C ASP A 199 -21.30 10.18 6.53
N TYR A 200 -20.47 9.34 7.14
CA TYR A 200 -19.52 8.51 6.39
C TYR A 200 -20.19 7.32 5.67
N ASN A 201 -21.37 6.91 6.15
CA ASN A 201 -22.10 5.73 5.68
C ASN A 201 -23.36 6.09 4.85
N ASN A 202 -23.61 7.38 4.61
CA ASN A 202 -24.74 7.91 3.85
C ASN A 202 -26.10 7.59 4.47
N ASP A 203 -26.20 7.50 5.79
CA ASP A 203 -27.46 7.22 6.50
C ASP A 203 -28.24 8.48 6.91
N GLY A 204 -27.69 9.66 6.61
CA GLY A 204 -28.27 10.97 6.89
C GLY A 204 -27.91 11.53 8.26
N LYS A 205 -27.01 10.89 9.02
CA LYS A 205 -26.51 11.37 10.31
C LYS A 205 -25.02 11.59 10.24
N ASP A 206 -24.54 12.61 10.94
CA ASP A 206 -23.10 12.81 11.08
C ASP A 206 -22.56 12.02 12.26
N GLU A 207 -21.54 11.19 12.02
CA GLU A 207 -20.70 10.61 13.06
C GLU A 207 -19.40 11.39 13.22
N ILE A 208 -18.67 11.06 14.28
CA ILE A 208 -17.33 11.57 14.52
C ILE A 208 -16.36 10.47 14.14
N LEU A 209 -15.54 10.75 13.14
CA LEU A 209 -14.39 9.94 12.80
C LEU A 209 -13.16 10.53 13.46
N THR A 210 -12.30 9.70 14.05
CA THR A 210 -10.97 10.11 14.52
C THR A 210 -9.91 9.43 13.66
N GLY A 211 -8.85 10.16 13.33
CA GLY A 211 -7.69 9.58 12.69
C GLY A 211 -6.98 8.66 13.70
N ALA A 212 -6.53 7.48 13.32
CA ALA A 212 -5.57 6.68 14.08
C ALA A 212 -4.28 6.65 13.26
N TYR A 213 -3.22 7.19 13.84
CA TYR A 213 -1.90 7.17 13.22
C TYR A 213 -1.08 6.04 13.80
N TYR A 214 -0.40 5.31 12.93
CA TYR A 214 0.48 4.21 13.30
C TYR A 214 1.85 4.40 12.67
N ALA A 215 2.88 4.16 13.48
CA ALA A 215 4.28 4.13 13.16
C ALA A 215 4.82 2.86 13.83
N SER A 216 5.02 1.79 13.07
CA SER A 216 5.59 0.58 13.65
C SER A 216 7.00 0.87 14.13
N GLY A 217 7.22 0.71 15.44
CA GLY A 217 8.55 0.78 16.04
C GLY A 217 9.48 -0.40 15.69
N SER A 218 9.10 -1.27 14.76
CA SER A 218 9.87 -2.43 14.32
C SER A 218 10.49 -2.22 12.94
N GLY A 219 11.46 -1.29 12.85
CA GLY A 219 12.47 -1.22 11.77
C GLY A 219 12.01 -1.01 10.33
N ALA A 220 10.71 -0.99 10.03
CA ALA A 220 10.16 -0.92 8.68
C ALA A 220 9.60 0.47 8.29
N GLY A 221 9.58 1.44 9.22
CA GLY A 221 9.18 2.81 8.90
C GLY A 221 7.76 2.96 8.35
N CYS A 222 6.84 2.04 8.69
CA CYS A 222 5.47 2.09 8.20
C CYS A 222 4.70 3.18 8.93
N ALA A 223 4.43 4.29 8.26
CA ALA A 223 3.59 5.38 8.73
C ALA A 223 2.27 5.37 7.94
N HIS A 224 1.13 5.14 8.61
CA HIS A 224 -0.18 5.19 7.96
C HIS A 224 -1.27 5.75 8.84
N THR A 225 -2.27 6.39 8.21
CA THR A 225 -3.40 7.04 8.88
C THR A 225 -4.72 6.37 8.51
N LEU A 226 -5.53 6.09 9.51
CA LEU A 226 -6.76 5.29 9.41
C LEU A 226 -7.92 6.06 10.01
N PHE A 227 -9.15 5.85 9.56
CA PHE A 227 -10.31 6.36 10.25
C PHE A 227 -10.89 5.33 11.21
N ARG A 228 -11.29 5.81 12.39
CA ARG A 228 -12.05 5.06 13.38
C ARG A 228 -13.29 5.85 13.75
N ILE A 229 -14.35 5.15 14.12
CA ILE A 229 -15.60 5.78 14.58
C ILE A 229 -15.46 6.03 16.07
N TYR A 230 -15.69 7.27 16.47
CA TYR A 230 -15.76 7.72 17.85
C TYR A 230 -17.22 7.83 18.27
N ASP A 231 -17.66 6.91 19.15
CA ASP A 231 -19.02 6.95 19.68
C ASP A 231 -19.10 7.68 21.03
N SER A 232 -18.07 7.51 21.88
CA SER A 232 -18.05 8.00 23.26
C SER A 232 -16.64 7.93 23.84
N PRO A 233 -16.28 8.81 24.80
CA PRO A 233 -14.98 8.74 25.47
C PRO A 233 -14.82 7.52 26.38
N ASP A 234 -15.91 6.87 26.79
CA ASP A 234 -15.91 5.73 27.71
C ASP A 234 -15.90 4.38 26.99
N ALA A 235 -15.85 4.38 25.66
CA ALA A 235 -15.85 3.19 24.81
C ALA A 235 -14.61 3.15 23.90
N PRO A 236 -14.08 1.95 23.59
CA PRO A 236 -13.10 1.81 22.53
C PRO A 236 -13.67 2.30 21.21
N THR A 237 -12.87 3.03 20.44
CA THR A 237 -13.28 3.42 19.08
C THR A 237 -13.48 2.19 18.20
N ARG A 238 -14.38 2.30 17.23
CA ARG A 238 -14.72 1.20 16.32
C ARG A 238 -13.97 1.35 15.00
N LEU A 239 -13.59 0.22 14.39
CA LEU A 239 -13.03 0.26 13.03
C LEU A 239 -14.08 0.75 12.03
N ILE A 240 -13.73 1.68 11.14
CA ILE A 240 -14.68 2.18 10.14
C ILE A 240 -15.09 1.09 9.13
N THR A 241 -14.24 0.11 8.86
CA THR A 241 -14.49 -0.92 7.82
C THR A 241 -15.36 -2.09 8.29
N ASN A 242 -15.46 -2.35 9.59
CA ASN A 242 -16.29 -3.44 10.12
C ASN A 242 -17.20 -3.03 11.28
N GLY A 243 -17.05 -1.82 11.83
CA GLY A 243 -17.85 -1.29 12.92
C GLY A 243 -17.61 -1.94 14.28
N LYS A 244 -16.54 -2.74 14.46
CA LYS A 244 -16.27 -3.47 15.71
C LYS A 244 -15.40 -2.65 16.68
N PRO A 245 -15.76 -2.58 17.98
CA PRO A 245 -14.95 -1.91 19.00
C PRO A 245 -13.61 -2.59 19.24
N GLY A 246 -12.53 -1.81 19.34
CA GLY A 246 -11.21 -2.33 19.74
C GLY A 246 -10.50 -3.22 18.74
N ASP A 247 -11.13 -3.57 17.61
CA ASP A 247 -10.45 -4.26 16.51
C ASP A 247 -9.32 -3.39 15.93
N VAL A 248 -8.29 -4.05 15.41
CA VAL A 248 -7.10 -3.43 14.81
C VAL A 248 -7.03 -3.69 13.32
N TYR A 249 -6.38 -2.81 12.57
CA TYR A 249 -6.02 -3.11 11.18
C TYR A 249 -4.82 -4.07 11.16
N PHE A 250 -4.88 -5.12 10.34
CA PHE A 250 -3.72 -5.98 10.12
C PHE A 250 -2.73 -5.32 9.17
N HIS A 251 -1.44 -5.34 9.53
CA HIS A 251 -0.34 -4.83 8.71
C HIS A 251 0.50 -5.98 8.18
N GLY A 252 0.81 -5.93 6.89
CA GLY A 252 1.79 -6.80 6.26
C GLY A 252 1.28 -8.21 5.94
N GLY A 253 0.96 -8.42 4.66
CA GLY A 253 1.12 -9.71 3.98
C GLY A 253 0.12 -10.82 4.32
N ASN A 254 -0.80 -11.07 3.38
CA ASN A 254 -1.58 -12.31 3.21
C ASN A 254 -2.62 -12.66 4.30
N THR A 255 -3.59 -11.77 4.59
CA THR A 255 -4.83 -12.18 5.27
C THR A 255 -6.09 -11.67 4.54
N GLY A 256 -7.12 -12.51 4.52
CA GLY A 256 -8.23 -12.53 3.54
C GLY A 256 -9.28 -11.43 3.64
N ASP A 257 -8.99 -10.33 4.34
CA ASP A 257 -10.00 -9.31 4.70
C ASP A 257 -10.01 -8.13 3.70
N GLY A 258 -8.97 -8.02 2.86
CA GLY A 258 -8.91 -7.10 1.71
C GLY A 258 -8.66 -5.61 2.03
N TYR A 259 -8.48 -5.24 3.30
CA TYR A 259 -8.23 -3.87 3.76
C TYR A 259 -6.79 -3.64 4.23
N GLU A 260 -5.84 -4.31 3.59
CA GLU A 260 -4.43 -4.07 3.86
C GLU A 260 -4.06 -2.63 3.48
N ILE A 261 -3.45 -1.92 4.42
CA ILE A 261 -2.98 -0.57 4.21
C ILE A 261 -1.48 -0.60 4.06
N SER A 262 -1.05 -0.11 2.90
CA SER A 262 0.33 -0.16 2.49
C SER A 262 1.21 0.58 3.50
N CYS A 263 2.28 -0.08 3.95
CA CYS A 263 3.37 0.57 4.69
C CYS A 263 4.03 1.73 3.91
N ASN A 264 3.71 1.86 2.62
CA ASN A 264 4.24 2.87 1.73
C ASN A 264 3.48 4.21 1.82
N GLY A 265 3.29 4.73 3.03
CA GLY A 265 2.49 5.95 3.26
C GLY A 265 1.00 5.74 3.03
N GLY A 266 0.48 4.56 3.39
CA GLY A 266 -0.94 4.22 3.30
C GLY A 266 -1.81 5.20 4.09
N LYS A 267 -2.96 5.57 3.53
CA LYS A 267 -3.93 6.41 4.23
C LYS A 267 -5.36 6.13 3.80
N GLN A 268 -6.28 6.45 4.71
CA GLN A 268 -7.71 6.51 4.46
C GLN A 268 -8.19 7.97 4.41
N GLU A 269 -9.07 8.26 3.47
CA GLU A 269 -9.71 9.56 3.30
C GLU A 269 -11.21 9.34 3.05
N ILE A 270 -12.07 10.19 3.62
CA ILE A 270 -13.47 10.25 3.19
C ILE A 270 -13.57 11.21 2.02
N VAL A 271 -14.06 10.71 0.89
CA VAL A 271 -14.24 11.48 -0.33
C VAL A 271 -15.72 11.62 -0.66
N THR A 272 -16.13 12.82 -1.04
CA THR A 272 -17.51 13.09 -1.45
C THR A 272 -17.58 13.19 -2.98
N VAL A 273 -18.42 12.37 -3.59
CA VAL A 273 -18.77 12.40 -5.01
C VAL A 273 -20.28 12.54 -5.13
N GLU A 274 -20.74 13.59 -5.81
CA GLU A 274 -22.17 13.85 -6.03
C GLU A 274 -23.02 13.83 -4.73
N GLY A 275 -22.45 14.31 -3.63
CA GLY A 275 -23.12 14.37 -2.33
C GLY A 275 -23.08 13.07 -1.52
N LYS A 276 -22.50 11.99 -2.05
CA LYS A 276 -22.28 10.73 -1.32
C LYS A 276 -20.84 10.59 -0.87
N ASN A 277 -20.65 10.04 0.32
CA ASN A 277 -19.35 9.81 0.94
C ASN A 277 -18.89 8.37 0.73
N TYR A 278 -17.59 8.22 0.48
CA TYR A 278 -16.91 6.97 0.23
C TYR A 278 -15.58 6.93 0.98
N LEU A 279 -15.14 5.73 1.34
CA LEU A 279 -13.82 5.52 1.92
C LEU A 279 -12.80 5.27 0.81
N LEU A 280 -11.90 6.23 0.61
CA LEU A 280 -10.76 6.09 -0.29
C LEU A 280 -9.56 5.57 0.50
N THR A 281 -9.05 4.40 0.11
CA THR A 281 -7.75 3.91 0.57
C THR A 281 -6.71 4.21 -0.50
N ALA A 282 -5.64 4.90 -0.09
CA ALA A 282 -4.53 5.30 -0.94
C ALA A 282 -3.19 4.96 -0.30
N ASP A 283 -2.11 5.03 -1.08
CA ASP A 283 -0.74 5.06 -0.57
C ASP A 283 0.04 6.20 -1.21
N LYS A 284 1.36 6.30 -0.98
CA LYS A 284 2.18 7.37 -1.56
C LYS A 284 2.16 7.39 -3.08
N THR A 285 1.86 6.27 -3.73
CA THR A 285 1.78 6.21 -5.18
C THR A 285 0.45 6.78 -5.65
N GLY A 286 -0.65 6.53 -4.94
CA GLY A 286 -1.96 7.12 -5.24
C GLY A 286 -3.15 6.28 -4.77
N PRO A 287 -4.36 6.51 -5.30
CA PRO A 287 -5.55 5.75 -4.93
C PRO A 287 -5.38 4.27 -5.24
N LYS A 288 -5.85 3.41 -4.34
CA LYS A 288 -5.82 1.95 -4.51
C LYS A 288 -7.21 1.37 -4.59
N ARG A 289 -8.09 1.84 -3.72
CA ARG A 289 -9.39 1.25 -3.48
C ARG A 289 -10.40 2.29 -3.04
N LEU A 290 -11.62 2.19 -3.54
CA LEU A 290 -12.76 2.99 -3.08
C LEU A 290 -13.87 2.06 -2.61
N ASP A 291 -14.38 2.32 -1.41
CA ASP A 291 -15.42 1.53 -0.77
C ASP A 291 -16.62 2.38 -0.40
N GLU A 292 -17.80 1.82 -0.59
CA GLU A 292 -19.02 2.29 0.05
C GLU A 292 -19.20 1.56 1.38
N ILE A 293 -19.55 2.30 2.42
CA ILE A 293 -19.76 1.76 3.76
C ILE A 293 -21.23 1.88 4.11
N THR A 294 -21.81 0.80 4.63
CA THR A 294 -23.18 0.78 5.15
C THR A 294 -23.16 0.22 6.55
N THR A 295 -23.75 0.96 7.51
CA THR A 295 -23.95 0.44 8.87
C THR A 295 -25.19 -0.43 8.91
N LEU A 296 -25.02 -1.64 9.43
CA LEU A 296 -26.07 -2.64 9.58
C LEU A 296 -26.88 -2.38 10.87
N PRO A 297 -28.08 -2.98 11.01
CA PRO A 297 -28.92 -2.80 12.19
C PRO A 297 -28.26 -3.20 13.53
N ASP A 298 -27.24 -4.07 13.50
CA ASP A 298 -26.48 -4.49 14.67
C ASP A 298 -25.31 -3.54 15.03
N GLY A 299 -25.15 -2.42 14.30
CA GLY A 299 -24.09 -1.43 14.48
C GLY A 299 -22.76 -1.79 13.82
N THR A 300 -22.64 -2.97 13.20
CA THR A 300 -21.47 -3.34 12.41
C THR A 300 -21.52 -2.70 11.02
N ASN A 301 -20.37 -2.60 10.37
CA ASN A 301 -20.27 -2.06 9.02
C ASN A 301 -20.10 -3.18 8.01
N LYS A 302 -20.91 -3.13 6.94
CA LYS A 302 -20.65 -3.81 5.68
C LYS A 302 -19.93 -2.84 4.78
N THR A 303 -18.90 -3.34 4.10
CA THR A 303 -18.20 -2.56 3.09
C THR A 303 -18.28 -3.21 1.72
N GLU A 304 -18.50 -2.39 0.71
CA GLU A 304 -18.59 -2.81 -0.68
C GLU A 304 -17.53 -2.10 -1.50
N GLN A 305 -16.57 -2.86 -2.02
CA GLN A 305 -15.56 -2.31 -2.90
C GLN A 305 -16.16 -1.98 -4.26
N LEU A 306 -16.23 -0.68 -4.55
CA LEU A 306 -16.68 -0.17 -5.84
C LEU A 306 -15.54 -0.16 -6.85
N CYS A 307 -14.35 0.27 -6.42
CA CYS A 307 -13.24 0.54 -7.34
C CYS A 307 -11.92 -0.11 -6.89
N SER A 308 -11.12 -0.53 -7.86
CA SER A 308 -9.67 -0.68 -7.73
C SER A 308 -9.01 0.21 -8.77
N PHE A 309 -7.86 0.81 -8.45
CA PHE A 309 -7.17 1.72 -9.35
C PHE A 309 -5.78 1.23 -9.69
N ILE A 310 -5.42 1.35 -10.96
CA ILE A 310 -4.07 1.11 -11.45
C ILE A 310 -3.48 2.40 -12.00
N PRO A 311 -2.16 2.63 -11.83
CA PRO A 311 -1.53 3.83 -12.34
C PRO A 311 -1.45 3.78 -13.86
N LYS A 312 -1.84 4.87 -14.52
CA LYS A 312 -1.49 5.13 -15.91
C LYS A 312 -0.08 5.72 -15.94
N ARG A 313 0.87 4.96 -16.50
CA ARG A 313 2.28 5.36 -16.55
C ARG A 313 2.70 5.89 -17.91
N GLU A 314 3.53 6.92 -17.88
CA GLU A 314 4.30 7.42 -19.01
C GLU A 314 5.76 7.02 -18.83
N TYR A 315 6.39 6.56 -19.91
CA TYR A 315 7.76 6.05 -19.91
C TYR A 315 8.63 6.98 -20.74
N GLN A 316 9.79 7.36 -20.19
CA GLN A 316 10.72 8.35 -20.77
C GLN A 316 12.09 7.72 -21.02
#